data_AF-A0A497EY04-F1
#
_entry.id   AF-A0A497EY04-F1
#
_cell.length_a   1.000
_cell.length_b   1.000
_cell.length_c   1.000
_cell.angle_alpha   90.00
_cell.angle_beta   90.00
_cell.angle_gamma   90.00
#
_symmetry.space_group_name_H-M   'P 1'
#
loop_
_entity.id
_entity.type
_entity.pdbx_description
1 polymer ?
#
loop_
_entity_poly.entity_id
_entity_poly.type
_entity_poly.pdbx_seq_one_letter_code
_entity_poly.pdbx_strand_id
1 'polypeptide(L)'
;MDLKAKLLYDLLIVSHLEGEDVSLSQVANALRNVDEYRHLLKVLEHELGDMPPRVVFAKLRLLNAWHEPFSIAAKQYLEDHLLAGLDKKLDNWRKVCRSTP
;
A
#
# COMPACT_ATOMS: atom_id res chain seq x y z
N MET A 1 11.83 -8.47 -4.63
CA MET A 1 11.22 -7.13 -4.76
C MET A 1 12.27 -6.11 -4.35
N ASP A 2 12.40 -4.99 -5.08
CA ASP A 2 13.28 -3.88 -4.65
C ASP A 2 12.87 -3.36 -3.25
N LEU A 3 13.83 -2.88 -2.47
CA LEU A 3 13.58 -2.47 -1.08
C LEU A 3 12.58 -1.31 -0.99
N LYS A 4 12.59 -0.36 -1.93
CA LYS A 4 11.60 0.72 -1.96
C LYS A 4 10.22 0.17 -2.28
N ALA A 5 10.11 -0.76 -3.24
CA ALA A 5 8.84 -1.37 -3.59
C ALA A 5 8.26 -2.15 -2.40
N LYS A 6 9.10 -2.88 -1.67
CA LYS A 6 8.71 -3.60 -0.45
C LYS A 6 8.19 -2.65 0.64
N LEU A 7 8.92 -1.57 0.90
CA LEU A 7 8.48 -0.53 1.83
C LEU A 7 7.14 0.09 1.42
N LEU A 8 6.97 0.45 0.14
CA LEU A 8 5.75 1.06 -0.35
C LEU A 8 4.55 0.11 -0.27
N TYR A 9 4.79 -1.18 -0.49
CA TYR A 9 3.78 -2.21 -0.33
C TYR A 9 3.33 -2.32 1.14
N ASP A 10 4.29 -2.38 2.08
CA ASP A 10 3.98 -2.42 3.51
C ASP A 10 3.27 -1.13 3.96
N LEU A 11 3.68 0.04 3.44
CA LEU A 11 3.00 1.31 3.70
C LEU A 11 1.57 1.34 3.16
N LEU A 12 1.31 0.76 1.98
CA LEU A 12 -0.04 0.63 1.44
C LEU A 12 -0.93 -0.22 2.35
N ILE A 13 -0.40 -1.35 2.86
CA ILE A 13 -1.12 -2.21 3.80
C ILE A 13 -1.46 -1.45 5.08
N VAL A 14 -0.46 -0.84 5.72
CA VAL A 14 -0.69 -0.13 7.00
C VAL A 14 -1.64 1.06 6.79
N SER A 15 -1.50 1.81 5.69
CA SER A 15 -2.42 2.91 5.37
C SER A 15 -3.86 2.44 5.18
N HIS A 16 -4.06 1.27 4.58
CA HIS A 16 -5.38 0.68 4.43
C HIS A 16 -6.01 0.28 5.77
N LEU A 17 -5.21 -0.15 6.74
CA LEU A 17 -5.67 -0.57 8.06
C LEU A 17 -5.94 0.61 9.00
N GLU A 18 -5.06 1.62 8.99
CA GLU A 18 -5.12 2.78 9.90
C GLU A 18 -6.04 3.90 9.36
N GLY A 19 -6.33 3.90 8.06
CA GLY A 19 -7.17 4.88 7.37
C GLY A 19 -6.36 5.87 6.52
N GLU A 20 -6.96 6.35 5.43
CA GLU A 20 -6.24 7.17 4.44
C GLU A 20 -6.08 8.66 4.83
N ASP A 21 -6.69 9.08 5.95
CA ASP A 21 -6.67 10.47 6.46
C ASP A 21 -5.64 10.72 7.57
N VAL A 22 -5.00 9.67 8.13
CA VAL A 22 -3.90 9.85 9.10
C VAL A 22 -2.64 10.36 8.40
N SER A 23 -1.67 10.91 9.13
CA SER A 23 -0.42 11.36 8.51
C SER A 23 0.50 10.19 8.15
N LEU A 24 1.37 10.37 7.14
CA LEU A 24 2.36 9.36 6.77
C LEU A 24 3.27 9.01 7.96
N SER A 25 3.67 9.98 8.78
CA SER A 25 4.50 9.70 9.96
C SER A 25 3.80 8.79 10.98
N GLN A 26 2.47 8.90 11.13
CA GLN A 26 1.71 7.99 11.98
C GLN A 26 1.72 6.56 11.42
N VAL A 27 1.50 6.41 10.11
CA VAL A 27 1.56 5.11 9.42
C VAL A 27 2.98 4.52 9.47
N ALA A 28 3.99 5.32 9.19
CA ALA A 28 5.40 4.93 9.19
C ALA A 28 5.89 4.42 10.56
N ASN A 29 5.26 4.87 11.64
CA ASN A 29 5.60 4.43 12.99
C ASN A 29 5.39 2.93 13.18
N ALA A 30 4.41 2.33 12.50
CA ALA A 30 4.16 0.88 12.54
C ALA A 30 5.33 0.07 11.93
N LEU A 31 6.08 0.68 11.01
CA LEU A 31 7.20 0.05 10.30
C LEU A 31 8.57 0.44 10.87
N ARG A 32 8.60 1.26 11.94
CA ARG A 32 9.83 1.89 12.44
C ARG A 32 10.84 0.90 13.04
N ASN A 33 10.36 -0.26 13.48
CA ASN A 33 11.20 -1.35 14.01
C ASN A 33 11.79 -2.25 12.91
N VAL A 34 11.44 -2.01 11.64
CA VAL A 34 11.99 -2.74 10.51
C VAL A 34 13.27 -2.04 10.05
N ASP A 35 14.41 -2.54 10.52
CA ASP A 35 15.72 -1.88 10.38
C ASP A 35 16.10 -1.55 8.93
N GLU A 36 15.77 -2.43 8.00
CA GLU A 36 16.01 -2.24 6.56
C GLU A 36 15.27 -1.00 5.99
N TYR A 37 14.17 -0.57 6.59
CA TYR A 37 13.39 0.59 6.12
C TYR A 37 13.83 1.91 6.75
N ARG A 38 14.62 1.87 7.82
CA ARG A 38 14.92 3.03 8.67
C ARG A 38 15.37 4.26 7.88
N HIS A 39 16.25 4.08 6.90
CA HIS A 39 16.75 5.19 6.09
C HIS A 39 15.70 5.72 5.11
N LEU A 40 14.98 4.82 4.44
CA LEU A 40 13.94 5.18 3.47
C LEU A 40 12.74 5.87 4.14
N LEU A 41 12.34 5.40 5.32
CA LEU A 41 11.29 6.03 6.13
C LEU A 41 11.68 7.47 6.50
N LYS A 42 12.92 7.70 6.95
CA LYS A 42 13.40 9.06 7.23
C LYS A 42 13.33 9.97 6.01
N VAL A 43 13.67 9.46 4.82
CA VAL A 43 13.60 10.23 3.57
C VAL A 43 12.15 10.61 3.25
N LEU A 44 11.22 9.66 3.38
CA LEU A 44 9.80 9.91 3.13
C LEU A 44 9.18 10.86 4.17
N GLU A 45 9.48 10.67 5.45
CA GLU A 45 8.97 11.49 6.55
C GLU A 45 9.45 12.95 6.45
N HIS A 46 10.68 13.19 6.01
CA HIS A 46 11.26 14.54 5.96
C HIS A 46 10.44 15.52 5.10
N GLU A 47 9.90 15.06 3.97
CA GLU A 47 9.17 15.93 3.04
C GLU A 47 7.66 15.67 3.00
N LEU A 48 7.25 14.45 3.37
CA LEU A 48 5.88 13.97 3.16
C LEU A 48 5.22 13.51 4.47
N GLY A 49 5.90 13.58 5.61
CA GLY A 49 5.45 13.03 6.88
C GLY A 49 4.10 13.54 7.38
N ASP A 50 3.83 14.84 7.21
CA ASP A 50 2.57 15.48 7.64
C ASP A 50 1.41 15.25 6.64
N MET A 51 1.70 14.70 5.47
CA MET A 51 0.69 14.50 4.44
C MET A 51 -0.05 13.17 4.64
N PRO A 52 -1.33 13.09 4.26
CA PRO A 52 -2.04 11.83 4.28
C PRO A 52 -1.52 10.86 3.21
N PRO A 53 -1.50 9.54 3.44
CA PRO A 53 -0.99 8.52 2.52
C PRO A 53 -1.45 8.70 1.08
N ARG A 54 -2.72 9.04 0.85
CA ARG A 54 -3.26 9.28 -0.51
C ARG A 54 -2.48 10.37 -1.27
N VAL A 55 -2.08 11.45 -0.58
CA VAL A 55 -1.33 12.57 -1.17
C VAL A 55 0.11 12.15 -1.38
N VAL A 56 0.68 11.40 -0.44
CA VAL A 56 2.04 10.86 -0.52
C VAL A 56 2.18 9.95 -1.74
N PHE A 57 1.31 8.95 -1.89
CA PHE A 57 1.36 8.02 -3.02
C PHE A 57 1.12 8.74 -4.36
N ALA A 58 0.22 9.71 -4.41
CA ALA A 58 0.01 10.55 -5.59
C ALA A 58 1.29 11.32 -5.99
N LYS A 59 2.04 11.86 -5.01
CA LYS A 59 3.31 12.55 -5.25
C LYS A 59 4.42 11.58 -5.66
N LEU A 60 4.56 10.44 -4.99
CA LEU A 60 5.58 9.44 -5.30
C LEU A 60 5.45 8.90 -6.73
N ARG A 61 4.23 8.80 -7.26
CA ARG A 61 3.97 8.45 -8.67
C ARG A 61 4.63 9.41 -9.66
N LEU A 62 4.88 10.66 -9.28
CA LEU A 62 5.46 11.70 -10.16
C LEU A 62 6.97 11.83 -10.00
N LEU A 63 7.57 11.22 -8.97
CA LEU A 63 9.00 11.30 -8.70
C LEU A 63 9.73 10.14 -9.37
N ASN A 64 10.64 10.43 -10.31
CA ASN A 64 11.37 9.41 -11.08
C ASN A 64 12.03 8.33 -10.21
N ALA A 65 12.57 8.70 -9.03
CA ALA A 65 13.25 7.78 -8.13
C ALA A 65 12.30 6.81 -7.38
N TRP A 66 10.99 7.03 -7.45
CA TRP A 66 9.96 6.30 -6.71
C TRP A 66 8.85 5.74 -7.62
N HIS A 67 8.72 6.24 -8.84
CA HIS A 67 7.70 5.84 -9.80
C HIS A 67 7.67 4.32 -10.03
N GLU A 68 8.80 3.73 -10.44
CA GLU A 68 8.88 2.30 -10.74
C GLU A 68 8.64 1.44 -9.48
N PRO A 69 9.31 1.69 -8.33
CA PRO A 69 9.00 0.98 -7.10
C PRO A 69 7.53 1.08 -6.67
N PHE A 70 6.91 2.25 -6.85
CA PHE A 70 5.50 2.46 -6.53
C PHE A 70 4.59 1.64 -7.44
N SER A 71 4.84 1.63 -8.75
CA SER A 71 4.07 0.82 -9.71
C SER A 71 4.13 -0.67 -9.36
N ILE A 72 5.31 -1.18 -8.98
CA ILE A 72 5.49 -2.57 -8.53
C ILE A 72 4.68 -2.84 -7.26
N ALA A 73 4.81 -1.98 -6.24
CA ALA A 73 4.12 -2.13 -4.97
C ALA A 73 2.60 -2.08 -5.11
N ALA A 74 2.09 -1.12 -5.90
CA ALA A 74 0.67 -0.95 -6.15
C ALA A 74 0.09 -2.16 -6.90
N LYS A 75 0.78 -2.67 -7.92
CA LYS A 75 0.35 -3.87 -8.64
C LYS A 75 0.24 -5.07 -7.71
N GLN A 76 1.27 -5.33 -6.91
CA GLN A 76 1.28 -6.44 -5.95
C GLN A 76 0.15 -6.29 -4.92
N TYR A 77 -0.04 -5.08 -4.38
CA TYR A 77 -1.11 -4.79 -3.43
C TYR A 77 -2.50 -5.07 -4.04
N LEU A 78 -2.75 -4.62 -5.28
CA LEU A 78 -4.01 -4.88 -5.98
C LEU A 78 -4.24 -6.38 -6.18
N GLU A 79 -3.21 -7.13 -6.59
CA GLU A 79 -3.28 -8.58 -6.78
C GLU A 79 -3.63 -9.30 -5.47
N ASP A 80 -2.92 -8.97 -4.39
CA ASP A 80 -3.04 -9.66 -3.11
C ASP A 80 -4.30 -9.31 -2.32
N HIS A 81 -4.78 -8.06 -2.41
CA HIS A 81 -5.84 -7.55 -1.52
C HIS A 81 -7.15 -7.23 -2.23
N LEU A 82 -7.11 -6.74 -3.47
CA LEU A 82 -8.31 -6.33 -4.20
C LEU A 82 -8.81 -7.43 -5.15
N LEU A 83 -7.91 -8.05 -5.90
CA LEU A 83 -8.25 -9.11 -6.86
C LEU A 83 -8.49 -10.46 -6.16
N ALA A 84 -7.69 -10.83 -5.16
CA ALA A 84 -7.93 -12.03 -4.35
C ALA A 84 -9.29 -12.00 -3.62
N GLY A 85 -9.76 -10.81 -3.23
CA GLY A 85 -11.09 -10.62 -2.66
C GLY A 85 -12.23 -10.70 -3.69
N LEU A 86 -11.96 -10.29 -4.94
CA LEU A 86 -12.90 -10.33 -6.06
C LEU A 86 -13.17 -11.76 -6.52
N ASP A 87 -12.15 -12.60 -6.61
CA ASP A 87 -12.33 -14.02 -6.95
C ASP A 87 -13.17 -14.75 -5.90
N LYS A 88 -12.94 -14.51 -4.62
CA LYS A 88 -13.78 -15.05 -3.54
C LYS A 88 -15.23 -14.56 -3.62
N LYS A 89 -15.46 -13.28 -3.95
CA LYS A 89 -16.82 -12.72 -4.13
C LYS A 89 -17.51 -13.28 -5.36
N LEU A 90 -16.79 -13.45 -6.47
CA LEU A 90 -17.29 -14.06 -7.71
C LEU A 90 -17.64 -15.54 -7.52
N ASP A 91 -16.80 -16.30 -6.81
CA ASP A 91 -17.07 -17.70 -6.50
C ASP A 91 -18.27 -17.85 -5.57
N ASN A 92 -18.38 -17.00 -4.55
CA ASN A 92 -19.57 -16.97 -3.70
C ASN A 92 -20.84 -16.62 -4.49
N TRP A 93 -20.77 -15.64 -5.39
CA TRP A 93 -21.90 -15.27 -6.24
C TRP A 93 -22.30 -16.40 -7.20
N ARG A 94 -21.33 -17.07 -7.85
CA ARG A 94 -21.58 -18.25 -8.69
C ARG A 94 -22.25 -19.39 -7.93
N LYS A 95 -21.82 -19.63 -6.68
CA LYS A 95 -22.47 -20.62 -5.80
C LYS A 95 -23.93 -20.22 -5.53
N VAL A 96 -24.20 -18.96 -5.18
CA VAL A 96 -25.56 -18.47 -4.95
C VAL A 96 -26.43 -18.65 -6.21
N CYS A 97 -25.96 -18.27 -7.39
CA CYS A 97 -26.73 -18.42 -8.63
C CYS A 97 -26.99 -19.88 -9.01
N ARG A 98 -26.07 -20.79 -8.71
CA ARG A 98 -26.23 -22.24 -8.97
C ARG A 98 -27.03 -22.98 -7.89
N SER A 99 -27.32 -22.33 -6.76
CA SER A 99 -28.09 -22.91 -5.65
C SER A 99 -29.57 -22.53 -5.70
N THR A 100 -30.00 -21.82 -6.73
CA THR A 100 -31.41 -21.50 -6.97
C THR A 100 -32.10 -22.75 -7.56
N PRO A 101 -33.14 -23.31 -6.90
CA PRO A 101 -33.84 -24.52 -7.36
C PRO A 101 -34.60 -24.32 -8.68
#